data_AF-A0A3A5B866-F1
#
_entry.id   AF-A0A3A5B866-F1
#
_cell.length_a   1.000
_cell.length_b   1.000
_cell.length_c   1.000
_cell.angle_alpha   90.00
_cell.angle_beta   90.00
_cell.angle_gamma   90.00
#
_symmetry.space_group_name_H-M   'P 1'
#
loop_
_entity.id
_entity.type
_entity.pdbx_description
1 polymer ?
#
loop_
_entity_poly.entity_id
_entity_poly.type
_entity_poly.pdbx_seq_one_letter_code
_entity_poly.pdbx_strand_id
1 'polypeptide(L)'
;MRKGEKVTEKNCIAGRLGRDPELCRFCREAIAKLDDAVDLHPQELTKEVDIAENAVVKLRDRLIDEYRLGVPVADAAEFRQFLDQVNTAISLIAGVVYPSGGIQRSIVEEARKLLKDSTGPCRETADHEGRNSL
;
A
#
# COMPACT_ATOMS: atom_id res chain seq x y z
N MET A 1 -4.11 10.98 -26.20
CA MET A 1 -4.59 9.59 -26.02
C MET A 1 -3.50 8.80 -25.31
N ARG A 2 -3.58 8.61 -23.98
CA ARG A 2 -2.63 7.75 -23.27
C ARG A 2 -3.01 6.31 -23.58
N LYS A 3 -2.09 5.58 -24.23
CA LYS A 3 -2.24 4.14 -24.48
C LYS A 3 -2.45 3.47 -23.12
N GLY A 4 -3.57 2.77 -22.99
CA GLY A 4 -3.86 1.92 -21.85
C GLY A 4 -2.80 0.84 -21.77
N GLU A 5 -1.82 1.09 -20.91
CA GLU A 5 -0.85 0.10 -20.51
C GLU A 5 -1.65 -0.98 -19.78
N LYS A 6 -1.81 -2.13 -20.44
CA LYS A 6 -2.29 -3.34 -19.79
C LYS A 6 -1.23 -3.73 -18.79
N VAL A 7 -1.27 -3.11 -17.60
CA VAL A 7 -0.51 -3.53 -16.43
C VAL A 7 -0.97 -4.95 -16.16
N THR A 8 -0.19 -5.91 -16.63
CA THR A 8 -0.43 -7.33 -16.50
C THR A 8 -0.74 -7.62 -15.04
N GLU A 9 -1.95 -8.09 -14.76
CA GLU A 9 -2.44 -8.57 -13.46
C GLU A 9 -1.58 -9.68 -12.83
N LYS A 10 -0.49 -10.08 -13.51
CA LYS A 10 0.32 -11.26 -13.21
C LYS A 10 1.34 -11.08 -12.08
N ASN A 11 1.74 -9.85 -11.71
CA ASN A 11 2.90 -9.66 -10.83
C ASN A 11 2.62 -8.86 -9.55
N CYS A 12 1.36 -8.75 -9.14
CA CYS A 12 1.08 -8.19 -7.81
C CYS A 12 1.13 -9.31 -6.77
N ILE A 13 2.23 -9.37 -6.03
CA ILE A 13 2.39 -10.29 -4.90
C ILE A 13 2.30 -9.47 -3.61
N ALA A 14 1.09 -9.01 -3.32
CA ALA A 14 0.70 -8.63 -1.97
C ALA A 14 0.79 -9.88 -1.05
N GLY A 15 1.97 -10.36 -0.67
CA GLY A 15 2.09 -11.63 0.06
C GLY A 15 1.38 -12.82 -0.62
N ARG A 16 0.84 -13.78 0.16
CA ARG A 16 -0.09 -14.82 -0.34
C ARG A 16 -1.48 -14.27 -0.74
N LEU A 17 -1.71 -12.96 -0.65
CA LEU A 17 -2.96 -12.28 -1.04
C LEU A 17 -3.16 -12.19 -2.56
N GLY A 18 -2.21 -12.65 -3.37
CA GLY A 18 -2.28 -12.66 -4.84
C GLY A 18 -3.44 -13.46 -5.46
N ARG A 19 -4.41 -13.92 -4.65
CA ARG A 19 -5.68 -14.48 -5.12
C ARG A 19 -6.79 -13.44 -5.29
N ASP A 20 -6.62 -12.24 -4.71
CA ASP A 20 -7.60 -11.16 -4.84
C ASP A 20 -7.08 -10.02 -5.75
N PRO A 21 -7.59 -9.90 -6.98
CA PRO A 21 -7.17 -8.84 -7.91
C PRO A 21 -7.53 -7.44 -7.39
N GLU A 22 -8.54 -7.30 -6.53
CA GLU A 22 -8.92 -6.01 -5.97
C GLU A 22 -7.94 -5.53 -4.90
N LEU A 23 -7.51 -6.39 -3.97
CA LEU A 23 -6.42 -6.08 -3.03
C LEU A 23 -5.19 -5.56 -3.77
N CYS A 24 -4.84 -6.22 -4.86
CA CYS A 24 -3.71 -5.83 -5.69
C CYS A 24 -3.89 -4.50 -6.42
N ARG A 25 -5.12 -4.15 -6.78
CA ARG A 25 -5.46 -2.83 -7.30
C ARG A 25 -5.34 -1.77 -6.22
N PHE A 26 -5.88 -2.03 -5.02
CA PHE A 26 -5.83 -1.10 -3.90
C PHE A 26 -4.41 -0.88 -3.37
N CYS A 27 -3.58 -1.91 -3.33
CA CYS A 27 -2.15 -1.76 -2.99
C CYS A 27 -1.45 -0.81 -3.96
N ARG A 28 -1.61 -1.03 -5.27
CA ARG A 28 -1.02 -0.15 -6.29
C ARG A 28 -1.56 1.28 -6.20
N GLU A 29 -2.86 1.44 -5.99
CA GLU A 29 -3.50 2.75 -5.80
C GLU A 29 -2.92 3.47 -4.57
N ALA A 30 -2.86 2.80 -3.42
CA ALA A 30 -2.31 3.35 -2.18
C ALA A 30 -0.84 3.76 -2.34
N ILE A 31 -0.02 2.88 -2.92
CA ILE A 31 1.39 3.18 -3.18
C ILE A 31 1.55 4.35 -4.15
N ALA A 32 0.80 4.36 -5.26
CA ALA A 32 0.88 5.46 -6.22
C ALA A 32 0.49 6.80 -5.59
N LYS A 33 -0.50 6.82 -4.70
CA LYS A 33 -0.90 8.05 -4.00
C LYS A 33 0.10 8.51 -2.96
N LEU A 34 0.77 7.58 -2.28
CA LEU A 34 1.87 7.92 -1.40
C LEU A 34 3.11 8.40 -2.18
N ASP A 35 3.41 7.80 -3.33
CA ASP A 35 4.46 8.25 -4.26
C ASP A 35 4.15 9.68 -4.76
N ASP A 36 2.94 9.92 -5.28
CA ASP A 36 2.48 11.25 -5.72
C ASP A 36 2.63 12.29 -4.60
N ALA A 37 2.25 11.95 -3.36
CA ALA A 37 2.34 12.85 -2.22
C ALA A 37 3.78 13.15 -1.79
N VAL A 38 4.72 12.21 -1.90
CA VAL A 38 6.14 12.45 -1.53
C VAL A 38 6.81 13.46 -2.46
N ASP A 39 6.46 13.45 -3.76
CA ASP A 39 7.11 14.28 -4.77
C ASP A 39 6.65 15.75 -4.75
N LEU A 40 5.57 16.08 -4.05
CA LEU A 40 4.97 17.41 -4.06
C LEU A 40 5.59 18.39 -3.05
N HIS A 41 5.42 19.68 -3.35
CA HIS A 41 5.82 20.74 -2.44
C HIS A 41 4.92 20.77 -1.19
N PRO A 42 5.43 21.19 -0.01
CA PRO A 42 4.67 21.20 1.25
C PRO A 42 3.34 21.97 1.20
N GLN A 43 3.21 22.95 0.29
CA GLN A 43 2.01 23.78 0.12
C GLN A 43 0.88 23.04 -0.64
N GLU A 44 1.22 21.99 -1.39
CA GLU A 44 0.28 21.17 -2.17
C GLU A 44 -0.02 19.83 -1.45
N LEU A 45 0.69 19.56 -0.36
CA LEU A 45 0.73 18.28 0.32
C LEU A 45 -0.59 17.91 1.00
N THR A 46 -1.36 18.88 1.52
CA THR A 46 -2.56 18.60 2.31
C THR A 46 -3.60 17.79 1.56
N LYS A 47 -3.96 18.22 0.34
CA LYS A 47 -4.97 17.52 -0.44
C LYS A 47 -4.51 16.13 -0.89
N GLU A 48 -3.23 16.00 -1.21
CA GLU A 48 -2.68 14.72 -1.70
C GLU A 48 -2.43 13.73 -0.58
N VAL A 49 -2.14 14.22 0.64
CA VAL A 49 -2.15 13.43 1.87
C VAL A 49 -3.54 12.88 2.17
N ASP A 50 -4.60 13.69 2.05
CA ASP A 50 -5.98 13.20 2.21
C ASP A 50 -6.33 12.14 1.15
N ILE A 51 -5.88 12.32 -0.10
CA ILE A 51 -6.08 11.35 -1.18
C ILE A 51 -5.33 10.04 -0.89
N ALA A 52 -4.08 10.14 -0.42
CA ALA A 52 -3.28 8.99 -0.04
C ALA A 52 -3.89 8.25 1.16
N GLU A 53 -4.32 8.96 2.19
CA GLU A 53 -5.02 8.39 3.35
C GLU A 53 -6.24 7.57 2.90
N ASN A 54 -7.09 8.17 2.07
CA ASN A 54 -8.28 7.50 1.54
C ASN A 54 -7.94 6.24 0.74
N ALA A 55 -6.85 6.25 -0.04
CA ALA A 55 -6.41 5.07 -0.78
C ALA A 55 -5.93 3.94 0.16
N VAL A 56 -5.22 4.28 1.24
CA VAL A 56 -4.78 3.33 2.26
C VAL A 56 -5.96 2.79 3.09
N VAL A 57 -6.96 3.64 3.39
CA VAL A 57 -8.21 3.22 4.03
C VAL A 57 -8.96 2.19 3.19
N LYS A 58 -9.08 2.39 1.88
CA LYS A 58 -9.70 1.39 0.98
C LYS A 58 -8.96 0.06 0.98
N LEU A 59 -7.62 0.09 1.04
CA LEU A 59 -6.80 -1.11 1.17
C LEU A 59 -7.12 -1.86 2.48
N ARG A 60 -7.21 -1.13 3.61
CA ARG A 60 -7.61 -1.71 4.90
C ARG A 60 -8.98 -2.36 4.83
N ASP A 61 -9.95 -1.64 4.28
CA ASP A 61 -11.34 -2.11 4.26
C ASP A 61 -11.45 -3.40 3.44
N ARG A 62 -10.73 -3.48 2.30
CA ARG A 62 -10.66 -4.72 1.52
C ARG A 62 -9.97 -5.86 2.27
N LEU A 63 -8.87 -5.59 3.00
CA LEU A 63 -8.21 -6.60 3.84
C LEU A 63 -9.14 -7.12 4.94
N ILE A 64 -9.97 -6.26 5.53
CA ILE A 64 -10.98 -6.64 6.53
C ILE A 64 -12.04 -7.53 5.91
N ASP A 65 -12.54 -7.18 4.72
CA ASP A 65 -13.54 -7.98 4.02
C ASP A 65 -13.01 -9.38 3.70
N GLU A 66 -11.80 -9.47 3.16
CA GLU A 66 -11.13 -10.75 2.94
C GLU A 66 -10.90 -11.52 4.25
N TYR A 67 -10.53 -10.82 5.33
CA TYR A 67 -10.38 -11.44 6.64
C TYR A 67 -11.68 -12.08 7.16
N ARG A 68 -12.81 -11.38 6.95
CA ARG A 68 -14.15 -11.80 7.37
C ARG A 68 -14.73 -12.93 6.53
N LEU A 69 -14.32 -13.07 5.26
CA LEU A 69 -14.75 -14.16 4.38
C LEU A 69 -14.22 -15.54 4.79
N GLY A 70 -13.40 -15.62 5.85
CA GLY A 70 -12.98 -16.87 6.45
C GLY A 70 -11.64 -17.34 5.91
N VAL A 71 -10.61 -16.50 6.03
CA VAL A 71 -9.23 -16.87 5.67
C VAL A 71 -8.83 -18.17 6.35
N PRO A 72 -8.12 -19.08 5.65
CA PRO A 72 -7.53 -20.24 6.29
C PRO A 72 -6.72 -19.85 7.53
N VAL A 73 -6.80 -20.65 8.60
CA VAL A 73 -6.08 -20.41 9.87
C VAL A 73 -4.58 -20.21 9.64
N ALA A 74 -4.01 -20.94 8.66
CA ALA A 74 -2.61 -20.84 8.28
C ALA A 74 -2.19 -19.44 7.79
N ASP A 75 -3.13 -18.66 7.24
CA ASP A 75 -2.88 -17.34 6.67
C ASP A 75 -3.41 -16.21 7.60
N ALA A 76 -4.16 -16.54 8.66
CA ALA A 76 -4.77 -15.55 9.56
C ALA A 76 -3.74 -14.68 10.32
N ALA A 77 -2.57 -15.23 10.65
CA ALA A 77 -1.49 -14.46 11.28
C ALA A 77 -0.89 -13.42 10.32
N GLU A 78 -0.71 -13.79 9.05
CA GLU A 78 -0.19 -12.91 8.00
C GLU A 78 -1.19 -11.78 7.70
N PHE A 79 -2.49 -12.08 7.60
CA PHE A 79 -3.52 -11.06 7.43
C PHE A 79 -3.58 -10.05 8.58
N ARG A 80 -3.40 -10.51 9.83
CA ARG A 80 -3.34 -9.60 10.99
C ARG A 80 -2.14 -8.67 10.90
N GLN A 81 -0.97 -9.22 10.56
CA GLN A 81 0.23 -8.41 10.36
C GLN A 81 0.03 -7.34 9.28
N PHE A 82 -0.61 -7.70 8.15
CA PHE A 82 -0.93 -6.74 7.11
C PHE A 82 -1.91 -5.66 7.58
N LEU A 83 -2.96 -6.02 8.32
CA LEU A 83 -3.89 -5.06 8.90
C LEU A 83 -3.20 -4.12 9.89
N ASP A 84 -2.29 -4.63 10.73
CA ASP A 84 -1.52 -3.82 11.67
C ASP A 84 -0.61 -2.81 10.95
N GLN A 85 0.06 -3.23 9.89
CA GLN A 85 0.90 -2.35 9.05
C GLN A 85 0.06 -1.28 8.35
N VAL A 86 -1.08 -1.64 7.76
CA VAL A 86 -1.97 -0.67 7.10
C VAL A 86 -2.55 0.33 8.12
N ASN A 87 -2.96 -0.13 9.29
CA ASN A 87 -3.46 0.76 10.36
C ASN A 87 -2.37 1.71 10.87
N THR A 88 -1.13 1.22 10.97
CA THR A 88 0.02 2.05 11.33
C THR A 88 0.28 3.11 10.26
N ALA A 89 0.24 2.74 8.97
CA ALA A 89 0.37 3.69 7.87
C ALA A 89 -0.73 4.77 7.91
N ILE A 90 -2.00 4.41 8.15
CA ILE A 90 -3.09 5.38 8.32
C ILE A 90 -2.81 6.32 9.49
N SER A 91 -2.39 5.78 10.64
CA SER A 91 -2.10 6.58 11.83
C SER A 91 -0.94 7.56 11.62
N LEU A 92 0.09 7.13 10.88
CA LEU A 92 1.19 8.01 10.47
C LEU A 92 0.66 9.18 9.62
N ILE A 93 -0.11 8.88 8.56
CA ILE A 93 -0.64 9.87 7.62
C ILE A 93 -1.60 10.86 8.32
N ALA A 94 -2.55 10.35 9.11
CA ALA A 94 -3.50 11.18 9.87
C ALA A 94 -2.80 12.03 10.93
N GLY A 95 -1.72 11.52 11.52
CA GLY A 95 -0.89 12.25 12.49
C GLY A 95 -0.18 13.47 11.90
N VAL A 96 -0.09 13.57 10.57
CA VAL A 96 0.54 14.71 9.87
C VAL A 96 -0.41 15.91 9.71
N VAL A 97 -1.72 15.72 9.91
CA VAL A 97 -2.75 16.71 9.56
C VAL A 97 -3.02 17.74 10.69
N TYR A 98 -2.36 17.65 11.85
CA TYR A 98 -2.60 18.55 13.00
C TYR A 98 -1.41 19.46 13.37
N PRO A 99 -1.64 20.69 13.89
CA PRO A 99 -1.15 21.89 13.22
C PRO A 99 -0.11 22.69 14.03
N SER A 100 1.08 22.88 13.45
CA SER A 100 1.90 24.10 13.62
C SER A 100 3.13 24.12 12.68
N GLY A 101 3.58 22.96 12.19
CA GLY A 101 4.82 22.84 11.40
C GLY A 101 4.66 22.54 9.91
N GLY A 102 3.43 22.34 9.42
CA GLY A 102 3.18 21.81 8.07
C GLY A 102 3.41 20.30 7.99
N ILE A 103 3.05 19.70 6.86
CA ILE A 103 3.11 18.26 6.68
C ILE A 103 4.57 17.81 6.51
N GLN A 104 5.01 16.89 7.36
CA GLN A 104 6.37 16.32 7.30
C GLN A 104 6.41 15.21 6.26
N ARG A 105 7.09 15.45 5.13
CA ARG A 105 7.30 14.48 4.05
C ARG A 105 7.82 13.12 4.56
N SER A 106 8.71 13.14 5.56
CA SER A 106 9.28 11.95 6.18
C SER A 106 8.23 10.96 6.70
N ILE A 107 7.08 11.45 7.16
CA ILE A 107 6.00 10.59 7.68
C ILE A 107 5.27 9.88 6.53
N VAL A 108 5.07 10.57 5.40
CA VAL A 108 4.49 9.98 4.19
C VAL A 108 5.45 8.94 3.59
N GLU A 109 6.75 9.23 3.60
CA GLU A 109 7.80 8.27 3.19
C GLU A 109 7.83 7.03 4.09
N GLU A 110 7.65 7.20 5.41
CA GLU A 110 7.61 6.09 6.36
C GLU A 110 6.37 5.20 6.16
N ALA A 111 5.19 5.81 5.99
CA ALA A 111 3.97 5.08 5.66
C ALA A 111 4.13 4.29 4.35
N ARG A 112 4.70 4.91 3.31
CA ARG A 112 5.02 4.27 2.04
C ARG A 112 5.97 3.08 2.22
N LYS A 113 7.06 3.28 2.96
CA LYS A 113 8.06 2.25 3.22
C LYS A 113 7.44 1.05 3.93
N LEU A 114 6.60 1.30 4.93
CA LEU A 114 5.91 0.25 5.68
C LEU A 114 5.04 -0.64 4.80
N LEU A 115 4.33 -0.06 3.83
CA LEU A 115 3.51 -0.82 2.89
C LEU A 115 4.32 -1.61 1.85
N LYS A 116 5.48 -1.07 1.43
CA LYS A 116 6.39 -1.68 0.44
C LYS A 116 7.39 -2.68 1.00
N ASP A 117 7.59 -2.73 2.32
CA ASP A 117 8.59 -3.60 2.95
C ASP A 117 8.37 -5.08 2.58
N SER A 118 9.42 -5.88 2.68
CA SER A 118 9.48 -7.34 2.49
C SER A 118 8.40 -8.11 3.27
N THR A 119 7.95 -7.54 4.38
CA THR A 119 6.88 -8.06 5.24
C THR A 119 5.56 -7.31 5.10
N GLY A 120 5.53 -6.29 4.24
CA GLY A 120 4.40 -5.40 3.99
C GLY A 120 3.33 -6.01 3.08
N PRO A 121 2.10 -5.49 3.14
CA PRO A 121 0.99 -5.97 2.32
C PRO A 121 1.18 -5.70 0.83
N CYS A 122 2.02 -4.75 0.44
CA CYS A 122 2.21 -4.35 -0.95
C CYS A 122 3.65 -4.59 -1.43
N ARG A 123 4.33 -5.60 -0.88
CA ARG A 123 5.69 -5.96 -1.27
C ARG A 123 5.76 -6.24 -2.78
N GLU A 124 6.80 -5.75 -3.42
CA GLU A 124 7.15 -6.15 -4.78
C GLU A 124 8.11 -7.33 -4.66
N THR A 125 7.73 -8.51 -5.15
CA THR A 125 8.70 -9.58 -5.35
C THR A 125 9.48 -9.25 -6.62
N ALA A 126 10.78 -8.97 -6.48
CA ALA A 126 11.67 -8.96 -7.63
C ALA A 126 11.48 -10.26 -8.39
N ASP A 127 11.09 -10.16 -9.66
CA ASP A 127 10.98 -11.30 -10.55
C ASP A 127 12.27 -12.12 -10.43
N HIS A 128 12.15 -13.39 -10.02
CA HIS A 128 13.23 -14.35 -10.16
C HIS A 128 13.37 -14.73 -11.65
N GLU A 129 13.63 -13.74 -12.51
CA GLU A 129 14.24 -13.98 -13.81
C GLU A 129 15.75 -14.18 -13.59
N GLY A 130 16.21 -15.43 -13.67
CA GLY A 130 17.64 -15.74 -13.74
C GLY A 130 18.17 -16.77 -12.74
N ARG A 131 17.48 -17.89 -12.53
CA ARG A 131 18.14 -19.13 -12.10
C ARG A 131 17.85 -20.27 -13.08
N ASN A 132 18.48 -20.20 -14.25
CA ASN A 132 19.09 -21.36 -14.90
C ASN A 132 19.89 -20.96 -16.15
N SER A 133 20.94 -21.74 -16.45
CA SER A 133 21.99 -21.59 -17.47
C SER A 133 23.22 -20.87 -16.89
N LEU A 134 24.33 -21.52 -16.52
CA LEU A 134 24.92 -22.81 -16.92
C LEU A 134 25.60 -23.50 -15.73
#